data_AF-A0A9P8MDH1-F1
#
_entry.id   AF-A0A9P8MDH1-F1
#
_cell.length_a   1.000
_cell.length_b   1.000
_cell.length_c   1.000
_cell.angle_alpha   90.00
_cell.angle_beta   90.00
_cell.angle_gamma   90.00
#
_symmetry.space_group_name_H-M   'P 1'
#
loop_
_entity.id
_entity.type
_entity.pdbx_description
1 polymer ?
#
loop_
_entity_poly.entity_id
_entity_poly.type
_entity_poly.pdbx_seq_one_letter_code
_entity_poly.pdbx_strand_id
1 'polypeptide(L)'
;MATNTVYVITGGNRGIGLGLVKSLLARPSTTVIASVPNRAAAASLEAEDVSLGAGSQLHVAILDFSLAMPPAEMLEAIEAATAVNHIDVLINNAGSCPPMSIATQTSAEDMRAAFETNTIAPLMVFQALWPLLQRAKTELNLG
;
A
#
# COMPACT_ATOMS: atom_id res chain seq x y z
N MET A 1 17.20 7.36 19.93
CA MET A 1 16.62 6.27 19.12
C MET A 1 16.01 6.90 17.89
N ALA A 2 16.16 6.31 16.71
CA ALA A 2 15.51 6.82 15.50
C ALA A 2 13.98 6.81 15.70
N THR A 3 13.29 7.84 15.22
CA THR A 3 11.83 7.86 15.20
C THR A 3 11.33 6.77 14.26
N ASN A 4 10.32 6.01 14.68
CA ASN A 4 9.74 4.97 13.83
C ASN A 4 9.02 5.63 12.64
N THR A 5 9.41 5.32 11.41
CA THR A 5 8.72 5.81 10.21
C THR A 5 7.71 4.79 9.71
N VAL A 6 6.47 5.20 9.50
CA VAL A 6 5.35 4.35 9.09
C VAL A 6 5.02 4.56 7.61
N TYR A 7 5.15 3.50 6.82
CA TYR A 7 4.82 3.47 5.40
C TYR A 7 3.58 2.61 5.16
N VAL A 8 2.66 3.08 4.32
CA VAL A 8 1.66 2.23 3.66
C VAL A 8 2.06 2.07 2.21
N ILE A 9 2.14 0.83 1.73
CA ILE A 9 2.48 0.50 0.34
C ILE A 9 1.34 -0.34 -0.23
N THR A 10 0.68 0.16 -1.26
CA THR A 10 -0.35 -0.64 -1.94
C THR A 10 0.29 -1.64 -2.91
N GLY A 11 -0.19 -2.89 -2.94
CA GLY A 11 0.33 -3.92 -3.84
C GLY A 11 1.74 -4.40 -3.48
N GLY A 12 1.99 -4.69 -2.21
CA GLY A 12 3.33 -5.00 -1.68
C GLY A 12 3.83 -6.43 -1.91
N ASN A 13 3.03 -7.33 -2.48
CA ASN A 13 3.37 -8.76 -2.57
C ASN A 13 4.25 -9.15 -3.77
N ARG A 14 4.47 -8.26 -4.75
CA ARG A 14 5.25 -8.59 -5.96
C ARG A 14 5.89 -7.36 -6.61
N GLY A 15 6.82 -7.61 -7.53
CA GLY A 15 7.40 -6.58 -8.39
C GLY A 15 8.03 -5.43 -7.61
N ILE A 16 7.76 -4.19 -8.05
CA ILE A 16 8.28 -2.97 -7.42
C ILE A 16 7.80 -2.84 -5.96
N GLY A 17 6.53 -3.16 -5.70
CA GLY A 17 5.96 -3.11 -4.34
C GLY A 17 6.74 -4.01 -3.36
N LEU A 18 7.04 -5.25 -3.76
CA LEU A 18 7.85 -6.16 -2.94
C LEU A 18 9.28 -5.65 -2.75
N GLY A 19 9.89 -5.09 -3.79
CA GLY A 19 11.20 -4.46 -3.70
C GLY A 19 11.23 -3.30 -2.68
N LEU A 20 10.19 -2.46 -2.67
CA LEU A 20 10.02 -1.37 -1.70
C LEU A 20 9.81 -1.91 -0.28
N VAL A 21 8.95 -2.92 -0.11
CA VAL A 21 8.74 -3.59 1.19
C VAL A 21 10.07 -4.08 1.77
N LYS A 22 10.83 -4.86 0.99
CA LYS A 22 12.14 -5.40 1.42
C LYS A 22 13.15 -4.29 1.73
N SER A 23 13.26 -3.29 0.86
CA SER A 23 14.25 -2.23 1.00
C SER A 23 13.97 -1.33 2.20
N LEU A 24 12.69 -1.01 2.46
CA LEU A 24 12.30 -0.17 3.58
C LEU A 24 12.42 -0.92 4.91
N LEU A 25 12.00 -2.19 4.96
CA LEU A 25 12.08 -2.98 6.20
C LEU A 25 13.51 -3.31 6.63
N ALA A 26 14.47 -3.32 5.70
CA ALA A 26 15.89 -3.47 6.04
C ALA A 26 16.45 -2.27 6.84
N ARG A 27 15.78 -1.11 6.83
CA ARG A 27 16.14 0.05 7.65
C ARG A 27 15.70 -0.18 9.10
N PRO A 28 16.41 0.33 10.11
CA PRO A 28 15.94 0.27 11.49
C PRO A 28 14.69 1.15 11.69
N SER A 29 13.92 0.85 12.73
CA SER A 29 12.76 1.66 13.16
C SER A 29 11.81 2.01 12.01
N THR A 30 11.42 1.00 11.23
CA THR A 30 10.52 1.17 10.08
C THR A 30 9.33 0.24 10.18
N THR A 31 8.13 0.79 10.16
CA THR A 31 6.89 0.02 10.02
C THR A 31 6.43 0.09 8.57
N VAL A 32 6.24 -1.06 7.93
CA VAL A 32 5.61 -1.15 6.60
C VAL A 32 4.29 -1.87 6.74
N ILE A 33 3.23 -1.24 6.25
CA ILE A 33 1.90 -1.83 6.07
C ILE A 33 1.73 -2.08 4.57
N ALA A 34 1.88 -3.32 4.15
CA ALA A 34 1.77 -3.73 2.76
C ALA A 34 0.33 -4.18 2.47
N SER A 35 -0.34 -3.51 1.53
CA SER A 35 -1.65 -3.98 1.07
C SER A 35 -1.51 -5.05 -0.03
N VAL A 36 -2.40 -6.03 -0.01
CA VAL A 36 -2.44 -7.14 -0.97
C VAL A 36 -3.90 -7.47 -1.33
N PRO A 37 -4.20 -8.01 -2.53
CA PRO A 37 -5.59 -8.16 -2.96
C PRO A 37 -6.36 -9.28 -2.24
N ASN A 38 -5.70 -10.27 -1.66
CA ASN A 38 -6.36 -11.41 -1.02
C ASN A 38 -5.41 -12.19 -0.11
N ARG A 39 -5.95 -13.20 0.60
CA ARG A 39 -5.18 -14.06 1.52
C ARG A 39 -4.07 -14.86 0.84
N ALA A 40 -4.24 -15.27 -0.41
CA ALA A 40 -3.19 -15.99 -1.13
C ALA A 40 -1.99 -15.07 -1.42
N ALA A 41 -2.25 -13.82 -1.79
CA ALA A 41 -1.21 -12.81 -1.96
C ALA A 41 -0.55 -12.42 -0.62
N ALA A 42 -1.30 -12.42 0.49
CA ALA A 42 -0.74 -12.25 1.84
C ALA A 42 0.25 -13.38 2.18
N ALA A 43 -0.18 -14.63 2.03
CA ALA A 43 0.66 -15.81 2.27
C ALA A 43 1.91 -15.81 1.37
N SER A 44 1.80 -15.34 0.12
CA SER A 44 2.95 -15.18 -0.77
C SER A 44 3.95 -14.16 -0.25
N LEU A 45 3.50 -13.02 0.29
CA LEU A 45 4.38 -12.01 0.88
C LEU A 45 5.00 -12.50 2.20
N GLU A 46 4.24 -13.21 3.02
CA GLU A 46 4.73 -13.79 4.28
C GLU A 46 5.79 -14.88 4.06
N ALA A 47 5.76 -15.56 2.91
CA ALA A 47 6.76 -16.54 2.51
C ALA A 47 8.04 -15.93 1.93
N GLU A 48 8.07 -14.62 1.66
CA GLU A 48 9.25 -13.94 1.13
C GLU A 48 10.32 -13.79 2.21
N ASP A 49 11.59 -13.95 1.80
CA ASP A 49 12.72 -13.62 2.66
C ASP A 49 12.84 -12.10 2.78
N VAL A 50 12.32 -11.56 3.89
CA VAL A 50 12.30 -10.13 4.22
C VAL A 50 13.18 -9.89 5.45
N SER A 51 14.37 -9.33 5.23
CA SER A 51 15.26 -8.93 6.32
C SER A 51 14.70 -7.71 7.06
N LEU A 52 14.53 -7.82 8.38
CA LEU A 52 14.06 -6.73 9.23
C LEU A 52 15.24 -6.03 9.91
N GLY A 53 15.33 -4.72 9.73
CA GLY A 53 16.18 -3.86 10.54
C GLY A 53 15.71 -3.81 11.99
N ALA A 54 16.59 -3.38 12.89
CA ALA A 54 16.28 -3.34 14.32
C ALA A 54 15.03 -2.49 14.62
N GLY A 55 14.03 -3.09 15.27
CA GLY A 55 12.77 -2.44 15.63
C GLY A 55 11.78 -2.24 14.48
N SER A 56 12.03 -2.85 13.31
CA SER A 56 11.15 -2.77 12.15
C SER A 56 10.07 -3.84 12.18
N GLN A 57 8.91 -3.54 11.57
CA GLN A 57 7.73 -4.39 11.59
C GLN A 57 7.03 -4.39 10.23
N LEU A 58 6.65 -5.58 9.75
CA LEU A 58 5.78 -5.76 8.59
C LEU A 58 4.36 -6.07 9.07
N HIS A 59 3.38 -5.36 8.53
CA HIS A 59 1.96 -5.68 8.63
C HIS A 59 1.39 -5.88 7.23
N VAL A 60 0.41 -6.78 7.10
CA VAL A 60 -0.27 -7.06 5.82
C VAL A 60 -1.74 -6.74 5.95
N ALA A 61 -2.25 -5.91 5.05
CA ALA A 61 -3.66 -5.55 4.96
C ALA A 61 -4.26 -6.07 3.64
N ILE A 62 -5.50 -6.54 3.67
CA ILE A 62 -6.17 -7.01 2.45
C ILE A 62 -6.99 -5.86 1.86
N LEU A 63 -6.59 -5.39 0.68
CA LEU A 63 -7.29 -4.38 -0.11
C LEU A 63 -7.37 -4.85 -1.57
N ASP A 64 -8.57 -5.22 -2.02
CA ASP A 64 -8.84 -5.62 -3.40
C ASP A 64 -9.39 -4.44 -4.22
N PHE A 65 -8.52 -3.81 -5.02
CA PHE A 65 -8.90 -2.68 -5.88
C PHE A 65 -9.55 -3.09 -7.21
N SER A 66 -9.78 -4.38 -7.44
CA SER A 66 -10.67 -4.81 -8.53
C SER A 66 -12.14 -4.67 -8.14
N LEU A 67 -12.42 -4.51 -6.84
CA LEU A 67 -13.73 -4.26 -6.29
C LEU A 67 -13.83 -2.78 -5.87
N ALA A 68 -14.98 -2.18 -6.12
CA ALA A 68 -15.28 -0.86 -5.59
C ALA A 68 -15.36 -0.97 -4.06
N MET A 69 -14.37 -0.42 -3.38
CA MET A 69 -14.26 -0.43 -1.92
C MET A 69 -14.40 0.99 -1.38
N PRO A 70 -15.33 1.26 -0.46
CA PRO A 70 -15.44 2.57 0.17
C PRO A 70 -14.20 2.89 1.04
N PRO A 71 -13.80 4.17 1.16
CA PRO A 71 -12.68 4.57 2.03
C PRO A 71 -12.78 4.08 3.48
N ALA A 72 -13.99 3.96 4.04
CA ALA A 72 -14.19 3.47 5.40
C ALA A 72 -13.73 2.00 5.57
N GLU A 73 -14.07 1.13 4.62
CA GLU A 73 -13.65 -0.27 4.64
C GLU A 73 -12.12 -0.41 4.46
N MET A 74 -11.52 0.46 3.64
CA MET A 74 -10.07 0.50 3.48
C MET A 74 -9.35 0.89 4.77
N LEU A 75 -9.90 1.87 5.51
CA LEU A 75 -9.37 2.27 6.81
C LEU A 75 -9.50 1.14 7.83
N GLU A 76 -10.68 0.50 7.92
CA GLU A 76 -10.90 -0.64 8.81
C GLU A 76 -9.91 -1.79 8.54
N ALA A 77 -9.66 -2.11 7.27
CA ALA A 77 -8.70 -3.15 6.89
C ALA A 77 -7.27 -2.80 7.34
N ILE A 78 -6.90 -1.52 7.31
CA ILE A 78 -5.57 -1.05 7.76
C ILE A 78 -5.50 -1.06 9.29
N GLU A 79 -6.51 -0.57 9.99
CA GLU A 79 -6.57 -0.57 11.46
C GLU A 79 -6.66 -1.99 12.05
N ALA A 80 -7.26 -2.94 11.32
CA ALA A 80 -7.26 -4.35 11.72
C ALA A 80 -5.86 -5.00 11.58
N ALA A 81 -5.02 -4.51 10.67
CA ALA A 81 -3.69 -5.06 10.43
C ALA A 81 -2.62 -4.52 11.40
N THR A 82 -2.85 -3.34 12.00
CA THR A 82 -1.83 -2.65 12.79
C THR A 82 -2.42 -1.65 13.78
N ALA A 83 -1.71 -1.43 14.90
CA ALA A 83 -2.10 -0.48 15.94
C ALA A 83 -1.44 0.91 15.77
N VAL A 84 -0.92 1.26 14.58
CA VAL A 84 -0.32 2.57 14.36
C VAL A 84 -1.35 3.69 14.48
N ASN A 85 -0.90 4.83 14.98
CA ASN A 85 -1.73 6.02 15.13
C ASN A 85 -1.41 7.12 14.10
N HIS A 86 -0.45 6.91 13.20
CA HIS A 86 -0.08 7.82 12.13
C HIS A 86 0.50 7.04 10.94
N ILE A 87 0.52 7.69 9.78
CA ILE A 87 1.23 7.22 8.58
C ILE A 87 2.09 8.38 8.10
N ASP A 88 3.39 8.17 7.92
CA ASP A 88 4.29 9.21 7.40
C ASP A 88 4.28 9.25 5.87
N VAL A 89 4.19 8.09 5.23
CA VAL A 89 4.29 7.96 3.77
C VAL A 89 3.26 6.98 3.24
N LEU A 90 2.45 7.43 2.28
CA LEU A 90 1.60 6.59 1.45
C LEU A 90 2.24 6.41 0.06
N ILE A 91 2.48 5.16 -0.33
CA ILE A 91 2.97 4.79 -1.66
C ILE A 91 1.85 4.04 -2.40
N ASN A 92 1.16 4.76 -3.29
CA ASN A 92 0.20 4.18 -4.20
C ASN A 92 0.93 3.44 -5.34
N ASN A 93 1.21 2.15 -5.13
CA ASN A 93 1.96 1.30 -6.06
C ASN A 93 1.08 0.21 -6.72
N ALA A 94 -0.02 -0.20 -6.09
CA ALA A 94 -0.93 -1.17 -6.69
C ALA A 94 -1.41 -0.65 -8.05
N GLY A 95 -1.34 -1.54 -9.05
CA GLY A 95 -1.72 -1.20 -10.42
C GLY A 95 -2.12 -2.44 -11.20
N SER A 96 -3.04 -2.24 -12.12
CA SER A 96 -3.54 -3.24 -13.06
C SER A 96 -3.29 -2.75 -14.49
N CYS A 97 -2.86 -3.67 -15.35
CA CYS A 97 -2.82 -3.45 -16.78
C CYS A 97 -3.79 -4.47 -17.40
N PRO A 98 -4.99 -4.04 -17.82
CA PRO A 98 -5.87 -4.84 -18.67
C PRO A 98 -5.14 -5.32 -19.93
N PRO A 99 -5.69 -6.30 -20.67
CA PRO A 99 -5.05 -6.82 -21.87
C PRO A 99 -4.55 -5.72 -22.79
N MET A 100 -3.23 -5.70 -23.04
CA MET A 100 -2.62 -4.74 -23.94
C MET A 100 -3.09 -5.03 -25.37
N SER A 101 -3.97 -4.17 -25.86
CA SER A 101 -4.50 -4.19 -27.22
C SER A 101 -4.08 -2.92 -27.95
N ILE A 102 -4.09 -2.95 -29.28
CA ILE A 102 -3.97 -1.72 -30.05
C ILE A 102 -5.18 -0.83 -29.75
N ALA A 103 -5.02 0.49 -29.82
CA ALA A 103 -6.04 1.44 -29.42
C ALA A 103 -7.40 1.25 -30.13
N THR A 104 -7.40 0.73 -31.36
CA THR A 104 -8.63 0.44 -32.13
C THR A 104 -9.39 -0.79 -31.64
N GLN A 105 -8.80 -1.60 -30.77
CA GLN A 105 -9.36 -2.83 -30.21
C GLN A 105 -9.56 -2.74 -28.69
N THR A 106 -9.07 -1.69 -28.04
CA THR A 106 -9.24 -1.51 -26.60
C THR A 106 -10.70 -1.29 -26.26
N SER A 107 -11.23 -2.13 -25.38
CA SER A 107 -12.62 -2.02 -24.96
C SER A 107 -12.81 -0.91 -23.92
N ALA A 108 -14.02 -0.36 -23.85
CA ALA A 108 -14.36 0.58 -22.78
C ALA A 108 -14.37 -0.11 -21.40
N GLU A 109 -14.56 -1.43 -21.35
CA GLU A 109 -14.49 -2.21 -20.11
C GLU A 109 -13.06 -2.27 -19.57
N ASP A 110 -12.09 -2.60 -20.44
CA ASP A 110 -10.66 -2.58 -20.09
C ASP A 110 -10.24 -1.20 -19.60
N MET A 111 -10.64 -0.13 -20.30
CA MET A 111 -10.32 1.24 -19.87
C MET A 111 -10.92 1.58 -18.50
N ARG A 112 -12.16 1.17 -18.23
CA ARG A 112 -12.78 1.38 -16.91
C ARG A 112 -12.06 0.59 -15.82
N ALA A 113 -11.69 -0.66 -16.08
CA ALA A 113 -10.95 -1.49 -15.14
C ALA A 113 -9.57 -0.88 -14.80
N ALA A 114 -8.84 -0.40 -15.81
CA ALA A 114 -7.58 0.33 -15.58
C ALA A 114 -7.81 1.62 -14.77
N PHE A 115 -8.83 2.40 -15.11
CA PHE A 115 -9.13 3.67 -14.44
C PHE A 115 -9.53 3.45 -12.97
N GLU A 116 -10.29 2.40 -12.70
CA GLU A 116 -10.68 2.01 -11.34
C GLU A 116 -9.45 1.73 -10.48
N THR A 117 -8.59 0.78 -10.91
CA THR A 117 -7.43 0.37 -10.12
C THR A 117 -6.33 1.43 -10.07
N ASN A 118 -6.06 2.14 -11.17
CA ASN A 118 -4.88 3.01 -11.28
C ASN A 118 -5.16 4.48 -10.97
N THR A 119 -6.43 4.89 -10.88
CA THR A 119 -6.81 6.31 -10.67
C THR A 119 -7.78 6.47 -9.51
N ILE A 120 -8.92 5.78 -9.53
CA ILE A 120 -9.94 5.93 -8.50
C ILE A 120 -9.47 5.34 -7.17
N ALA A 121 -8.98 4.10 -7.17
CA ALA A 121 -8.52 3.42 -5.95
C ALA A 121 -7.40 4.19 -5.21
N PRO A 122 -6.35 4.74 -5.86
CA PRO A 122 -5.37 5.59 -5.19
C PRO A 122 -5.97 6.80 -4.46
N LEU A 123 -6.99 7.44 -5.03
CA LEU A 123 -7.69 8.54 -4.37
C LEU A 123 -8.50 8.06 -3.17
N MET A 124 -9.20 6.92 -3.30
CA MET A 124 -9.97 6.34 -2.20
C MET A 124 -9.08 5.93 -1.02
N VAL A 125 -7.92 5.32 -1.30
CA VAL A 125 -6.91 4.97 -0.28
C VAL A 125 -6.39 6.24 0.38
N PHE A 126 -6.07 7.28 -0.39
CA PHE A 126 -5.64 8.56 0.19
C PHE A 126 -6.71 9.14 1.12
N GLN A 127 -7.97 9.17 0.68
CA GLN A 127 -9.08 9.66 1.50
C GLN A 127 -9.28 8.84 2.79
N ALA A 128 -9.17 7.52 2.69
CA ALA A 128 -9.26 6.60 3.83
C ALA A 128 -8.17 6.90 4.88
N LEU A 129 -6.95 7.11 4.41
CA LEU A 129 -5.77 7.26 5.26
C LEU A 129 -5.46 8.70 5.63
N TRP A 130 -6.21 9.67 5.10
CA TRP A 130 -6.02 11.09 5.39
C TRP A 130 -5.97 11.42 6.89
N PRO A 131 -6.86 10.89 7.75
CA PRO A 131 -6.79 11.14 9.19
C PRO A 131 -5.49 10.66 9.85
N LEU A 132 -4.91 9.56 9.35
CA LEU A 132 -3.63 9.01 9.83
C LEU A 132 -2.44 9.81 9.29
N LEU A 133 -2.50 10.24 8.03
CA LEU A 133 -1.49 11.09 7.38
C LEU A 133 -1.39 12.46 8.07
N GLN A 134 -2.51 13.04 8.50
CA GLN A 134 -2.51 14.30 9.25
C GLN A 134 -1.85 14.21 10.63
N ARG A 135 -1.71 12.99 11.18
CA ARG A 135 -1.05 12.74 12.47
C ARG A 135 0.45 12.51 12.33
N ALA A 136 0.98 12.44 11.10
CA ALA A 136 2.41 12.40 10.86
C ALA A 136 3.09 13.61 11.52
N LYS A 137 4.24 13.39 12.17
CA LYS A 137 5.00 14.51 12.72
C LYS A 137 5.65 15.26 11.57
N THR A 138 5.17 16.46 11.30
CA THR A 138 5.83 17.42 10.42
C THR A 138 7.14 17.89 11.06
N GLU A 139 8.19 17.07 11.04
CA GLU A 139 9.56 17.60 11.11
C GLU A 139 9.98 18.00 9.69
N LEU A 140 9.37 19.07 9.17
CA LEU A 140 9.96 19.82 8.06
C LEU A 140 11.19 20.55 8.62
N ASN A 141 12.27 19.81 8.88
CA ASN A 141 13.59 20.36 9.08
C ASN A 141 14.13 20.81 7.72
N LEU A 142 13.62 21.94 7.22
CA LEU A 142 14.33 22.74 6.22
C LEU A 142 15.43 23.50 6.96
N GLY A 143 16.50 22.77 7.29
CA GLY A 143 17.81 23.34 7.61
C GLY A 143 18.60 23.59 6.34
#